data_AF-A8E0L8-F1
#
_entry.id   AF-A8E0L8-F1
#
_cell.length_a   1.000
_cell.length_b   1.000
_cell.length_c   1.000
_cell.angle_alpha   90.00
_cell.angle_beta   90.00
_cell.angle_gamma   90.00
#
_symmetry.space_group_name_H-M   'P 1'
#
loop_
_entity.id
_entity.type
_entity.pdbx_description
1 polymer ?
#
loop_
_entity_poly.entity_id
_entity_poly.type
_entity_poly.pdbx_seq_one_letter_code
_entity_poly.pdbx_strand_id
1 'polypeptide(L)'
;SYNPNNRVGVKSELMRNRAITDTFEPGSTVKPFVVLTALQRGVVKRDEIIDTTSFKLSGKEIVDVAPRAQQTLDEILMNSSNRGVSRLALRMPPSALMETYQNAGLSKPTDLGLIGEQVGILNANRKRWADIERATVAYGYGITATPLQIARAYATVGSFGVYRPLSITKVDPPVIGKRVFSEKITKDIVGILEKVAIKNKRAMVEGYRVGVKTGTARKIENGHYVNKYVAFTAGIAPISDPRYALVVLINDPKAGEYYGGAVSAPVFSNIMGYALRANAIPQDAEAAENTTTKSAKRIVYIGEHKNQKVN
;
A
#
# COMPACT_ATOMS: atom_id res chain seq x y z
N SER A 1 -5.21 -8.69 -21.56
CA SER A 1 -3.95 -8.76 -22.33
C SER A 1 -4.27 -9.24 -23.74
N TYR A 2 -3.28 -9.39 -24.61
CA TYR A 2 -3.40 -9.93 -25.97
C TYR A 2 -2.21 -10.84 -26.29
N ASN A 3 -2.35 -11.70 -27.30
CA ASN A 3 -1.23 -12.51 -27.80
C ASN A 3 -0.40 -11.67 -28.78
N PRO A 4 0.88 -11.36 -28.51
CA PRO A 4 1.68 -10.54 -29.42
C PRO A 4 1.98 -11.22 -30.76
N ASN A 5 1.91 -12.56 -30.83
CA ASN A 5 2.14 -13.37 -32.04
C ASN A 5 0.92 -13.38 -32.99
N ASN A 6 -0.27 -13.02 -32.51
CA ASN A 6 -1.47 -12.87 -33.33
C ASN A 6 -2.27 -11.64 -32.90
N ARG A 7 -2.19 -10.58 -33.70
CA ARG A 7 -2.81 -9.29 -33.42
C ARG A 7 -4.12 -9.04 -34.18
N VAL A 8 -4.57 -10.00 -34.99
CA VAL A 8 -5.80 -9.86 -35.78
C VAL A 8 -6.99 -9.74 -34.83
N GLY A 9 -7.81 -8.68 -35.00
CA GLY A 9 -9.01 -8.43 -34.19
C GLY A 9 -8.76 -7.98 -32.75
N VAL A 10 -7.51 -7.69 -32.36
CA VAL A 10 -7.20 -7.23 -30.99
C VAL A 10 -7.70 -5.79 -30.80
N LYS A 11 -8.54 -5.58 -29.77
CA LYS A 11 -8.99 -4.24 -29.38
C LYS A 11 -7.82 -3.42 -28.83
N SER A 12 -7.71 -2.16 -29.25
CA SER A 12 -6.65 -1.23 -28.82
C SER A 12 -6.55 -1.10 -27.28
N GLU A 13 -7.67 -1.16 -26.58
CA GLU A 13 -7.72 -1.08 -25.11
C GLU A 13 -6.99 -2.22 -24.39
N LEU A 14 -6.82 -3.38 -25.04
CA LEU A 14 -6.11 -4.55 -24.53
C LEU A 14 -4.60 -4.48 -24.79
N MET A 15 -4.17 -3.59 -25.69
CA MET A 15 -2.76 -3.40 -26.05
C MET A 15 -2.03 -2.43 -25.11
N ARG A 16 -2.77 -1.62 -24.36
CA ARG A 16 -2.20 -0.62 -23.45
C ARG A 16 -1.51 -1.27 -22.25
N ASN A 17 -0.29 -0.82 -21.94
CA ASN A 17 0.34 -1.09 -20.66
C ASN A 17 -0.23 -0.17 -19.58
N ARG A 18 -1.36 -0.57 -18.99
CA ARG A 18 -2.09 0.22 -18.00
C ARG A 18 -1.27 0.55 -16.75
N ALA A 19 -0.19 -0.18 -16.48
CA ALA A 19 0.70 0.13 -15.36
C ALA A 19 1.42 1.47 -15.52
N ILE A 20 1.56 1.96 -16.76
CA ILE A 20 2.25 3.21 -17.10
C ILE A 20 1.36 4.21 -17.85
N THR A 21 0.32 3.75 -18.56
CA THR A 21 -0.53 4.62 -19.39
C THR A 21 -1.75 5.14 -18.67
N ASP A 22 -2.30 4.38 -17.71
CA ASP A 22 -3.56 4.74 -17.07
C ASP A 22 -3.26 5.42 -15.73
N THR A 23 -3.85 6.59 -15.52
CA THR A 23 -3.80 7.29 -14.23
C THR A 23 -5.12 7.16 -13.49
N PHE A 24 -5.07 7.00 -12.17
CA PHE A 24 -6.24 6.91 -11.30
C PHE A 24 -6.03 7.76 -10.05
N GLU A 25 -7.13 8.09 -9.38
CA GLU A 25 -7.07 8.71 -8.05
C GLU A 25 -6.59 7.66 -7.03
N PRO A 26 -5.45 7.88 -6.35
CA PRO A 26 -4.83 6.87 -5.50
C PRO A 26 -5.60 6.63 -4.19
N GLY A 27 -6.59 7.46 -3.88
CA GLY A 27 -7.47 7.30 -2.74
C GLY A 27 -6.71 7.02 -1.43
N SER A 28 -7.14 6.02 -0.66
CA SER A 28 -6.57 5.75 0.65
C SER A 28 -5.10 5.31 0.66
N THR A 29 -4.49 4.98 -0.49
CA THR A 29 -3.06 4.57 -0.53
C THR A 29 -2.09 5.70 -0.22
N VAL A 30 -2.51 6.97 -0.30
CA VAL A 30 -1.66 8.12 0.05
C VAL A 30 -1.69 8.48 1.54
N LYS A 31 -2.65 7.97 2.31
CA LYS A 31 -2.81 8.29 3.74
C LYS A 31 -1.55 8.05 4.59
N PRO A 32 -0.74 6.99 4.38
CA PRO A 32 0.50 6.81 5.13
C PRO A 32 1.46 8.00 4.98
N PHE A 33 1.49 8.62 3.80
CA PHE A 33 2.32 9.80 3.54
C PHE A 33 1.79 11.05 4.25
N VAL A 34 0.48 11.16 4.47
CA VAL A 34 -0.09 12.26 5.27
C VAL A 34 0.34 12.17 6.72
N VAL A 35 0.24 10.98 7.32
CA VAL A 35 0.68 10.72 8.70
C VAL A 35 2.19 10.93 8.81
N LEU A 36 2.97 10.43 7.84
CA LEU A 36 4.41 10.65 7.75
C LEU A 36 4.73 12.16 7.75
N THR A 37 4.05 12.93 6.90
CA THR A 37 4.29 14.38 6.78
C THR A 37 3.96 15.09 8.08
N ALA A 38 2.83 14.75 8.72
CA ALA A 38 2.39 15.37 9.95
C ALA A 38 3.41 15.16 11.09
N LEU A 39 3.93 13.94 11.21
CA LEU A 39 5.01 13.60 12.15
C LEU A 39 6.31 14.34 11.80
N GLN A 40 6.71 14.35 10.52
CA GLN A 40 7.97 14.97 10.09
C GLN A 40 7.97 16.50 10.24
N ARG A 41 6.80 17.13 10.12
CA ARG A 41 6.62 18.57 10.36
C ARG A 41 6.40 18.91 11.84
N GLY A 42 6.30 17.91 12.72
CA GLY A 42 6.08 18.11 14.15
C GLY A 42 4.72 18.71 14.50
N VAL A 43 3.74 18.66 13.58
CA VAL A 43 2.38 19.19 13.82
C VAL A 43 1.49 18.22 14.62
N VAL A 44 1.98 17.00 14.83
CA VAL A 44 1.41 15.98 15.73
C VAL A 44 2.52 15.19 16.40
N LYS A 45 2.21 14.64 17.57
CA LYS A 45 3.06 13.64 18.25
C LYS A 45 2.60 12.21 17.93
N ARG A 46 3.50 11.24 18.12
CA ARG A 46 3.27 9.82 17.81
C ARG A 46 2.11 9.19 18.60
N ASP A 47 1.94 9.64 19.84
CA ASP A 47 0.97 9.21 20.84
C ASP A 47 -0.27 10.11 20.91
N GLU A 48 -0.34 11.14 20.07
CA GLU A 48 -1.47 12.07 20.05
C GLU A 48 -2.77 11.39 19.60
N ILE A 49 -3.85 11.68 20.32
CA ILE A 49 -5.21 11.28 19.96
C ILE A 49 -5.83 12.44 19.16
N ILE A 50 -6.30 12.13 17.96
CA ILE A 50 -6.90 13.09 17.04
C ILE A 50 -8.42 13.02 17.15
N ASP A 51 -9.07 14.18 17.26
CA ASP A 51 -10.52 14.31 17.10
C ASP A 51 -10.94 13.99 15.65
N THR A 52 -11.77 12.96 15.51
CA THR A 52 -12.34 12.47 14.24
C THR A 52 -13.87 12.55 14.21
N THR A 53 -14.46 13.38 15.07
CA THR A 53 -15.88 13.74 15.01
C THR A 53 -16.25 14.36 13.66
N SER A 54 -17.55 14.43 13.35
CA SER A 54 -18.02 14.99 12.08
C SER A 54 -17.66 16.48 11.97
N PHE A 55 -17.23 16.88 10.79
CA PHE A 55 -17.00 18.28 10.46
C PHE A 55 -17.26 18.53 8.97
N LYS A 56 -17.57 19.78 8.64
CA LYS A 56 -17.85 20.23 7.28
C LYS A 56 -16.79 21.22 6.82
N LEU A 57 -16.41 21.13 5.56
CA LEU A 57 -15.56 22.09 4.87
C LEU A 57 -16.28 22.58 3.63
N SER A 58 -16.45 23.90 3.50
CA SER A 58 -17.18 24.50 2.37
C SER A 58 -18.57 23.86 2.15
N GLY A 59 -19.30 23.59 3.24
CA GLY A 59 -20.62 22.95 3.21
C GLY A 59 -20.64 21.43 2.97
N LYS A 60 -19.49 20.80 2.68
CA LYS A 60 -19.36 19.36 2.41
C LYS A 60 -18.86 18.62 3.65
N GLU A 61 -19.53 17.53 4.01
CA GLU A 61 -19.09 16.67 5.11
C GLU A 61 -17.96 15.74 4.67
N ILE A 62 -16.94 15.57 5.53
CA ILE A 62 -15.93 14.53 5.37
C ILE A 62 -16.42 13.27 6.08
N VAL A 63 -16.58 12.18 5.33
CA VAL A 63 -17.22 10.94 5.81
C VAL A 63 -16.19 9.81 5.91
N ASP A 64 -16.21 9.11 7.03
CA ASP A 64 -15.54 7.83 7.22
C ASP A 64 -16.52 6.68 7.01
N VAL A 65 -16.04 5.53 6.51
CA VAL A 65 -16.88 4.33 6.34
C VAL A 65 -17.44 3.84 7.69
N ALA A 66 -16.61 3.88 8.74
CA ALA A 66 -17.00 3.54 10.10
C ALA A 66 -16.46 4.63 11.06
N PRO A 67 -17.25 5.68 11.34
CA PRO A 67 -16.82 6.84 12.12
C PRO A 67 -16.46 6.50 13.58
N ARG A 68 -15.51 7.27 14.14
CA ARG A 68 -15.14 7.27 15.56
C ARG A 68 -14.98 8.71 16.03
N ALA A 69 -15.20 8.98 17.30
CA ALA A 69 -15.03 10.34 17.83
C ALA A 69 -13.55 10.73 17.96
N GLN A 70 -12.69 9.77 18.31
CA GLN A 70 -11.27 9.98 18.54
C GLN A 70 -10.47 8.78 18.05
N GLN A 71 -9.26 9.02 17.52
CA GLN A 71 -8.37 7.98 17.04
C GLN A 71 -6.91 8.38 17.19
N THR A 72 -6.06 7.43 17.56
CA THR A 72 -4.60 7.51 17.43
C THR A 72 -4.17 7.53 15.94
N LEU A 73 -2.91 7.88 15.66
CA LEU A 73 -2.37 7.84 14.30
C LEU A 73 -2.43 6.44 13.67
N ASP A 74 -2.26 5.39 14.47
CA ASP A 74 -2.35 3.98 14.04
C ASP A 74 -3.78 3.67 13.59
N GLU A 75 -4.74 4.03 14.44
CA GLU A 75 -6.16 3.84 14.17
C GLU A 75 -6.62 4.63 12.94
N ILE A 76 -6.08 5.82 12.69
CA ILE A 76 -6.38 6.57 11.47
C ILE A 76 -6.03 5.76 10.22
N LEU A 77 -4.88 5.09 10.18
CA LEU A 77 -4.48 4.26 9.03
C LEU A 77 -5.19 2.90 9.00
N MET A 78 -5.33 2.24 10.16
CA MET A 78 -6.02 0.95 10.31
C MET A 78 -7.51 1.04 9.94
N ASN A 79 -8.17 2.12 10.35
CA ASN A 79 -9.57 2.38 10.03
C ASN A 79 -9.74 3.14 8.71
N SER A 80 -8.63 3.57 8.10
CA SER A 80 -8.62 4.38 6.88
C SER A 80 -9.50 5.62 7.02
N SER A 81 -9.39 6.34 8.13
CA SER A 81 -10.21 7.53 8.41
C SER A 81 -9.84 8.70 7.50
N ASN A 82 -10.79 9.14 6.67
CA ASN A 82 -10.74 10.38 5.90
C ASN A 82 -10.74 11.59 6.83
N ARG A 83 -11.56 11.57 7.89
CA ARG A 83 -11.63 12.64 8.89
C ARG A 83 -10.28 12.88 9.56
N GLY A 84 -9.64 11.80 10.03
CA GLY A 84 -8.31 11.86 10.66
C GLY A 84 -7.26 12.49 9.74
N VAL A 85 -7.06 11.94 8.54
CA VAL A 85 -6.03 12.49 7.62
C VAL A 85 -6.36 13.90 7.14
N SER A 86 -7.64 14.25 7.01
CA SER A 86 -8.05 15.62 6.67
C SER A 86 -7.70 16.61 7.78
N ARG A 87 -7.92 16.24 9.06
CA ARG A 87 -7.51 17.07 10.20
C ARG A 87 -6.00 17.25 10.23
N LEU A 88 -5.22 16.19 9.97
CA LEU A 88 -3.76 16.29 9.86
C LEU A 88 -3.34 17.23 8.75
N ALA A 89 -3.94 17.11 7.56
CA ALA A 89 -3.66 17.97 6.42
C ALA A 89 -3.99 19.44 6.68
N LEU A 90 -5.09 19.72 7.39
CA LEU A 90 -5.51 21.09 7.71
C LEU A 90 -4.58 21.78 8.74
N ARG A 91 -3.82 21.01 9.53
CA ARG A 91 -2.78 21.52 10.43
C ARG A 91 -1.46 21.87 9.71
N MET A 92 -1.35 21.61 8.42
CA MET A 92 -0.14 21.85 7.63
C MET A 92 -0.41 22.79 6.45
N PRO A 93 0.58 23.56 5.98
CA PRO A 93 0.45 24.25 4.71
C PRO A 93 0.25 23.23 3.57
N PRO A 94 -0.55 23.53 2.53
CA PRO A 94 -0.80 22.60 1.41
C PRO A 94 0.49 22.08 0.75
N SER A 95 1.51 22.95 0.65
CA SER A 95 2.82 22.62 0.09
C SER A 95 3.51 21.45 0.78
N ALA A 96 3.27 21.24 2.09
CA ALA A 96 3.92 20.15 2.83
C ALA A 96 3.52 18.76 2.30
N LEU A 97 2.24 18.56 1.98
CA LEU A 97 1.77 17.31 1.40
C LEU A 97 2.20 17.16 -0.06
N MET A 98 2.14 18.26 -0.83
CA MET A 98 2.57 18.24 -2.23
C MET A 98 4.05 17.89 -2.37
N GLU A 99 4.91 18.50 -1.55
CA GLU A 99 6.34 18.19 -1.49
C GLU A 99 6.57 16.72 -1.14
N THR A 100 5.84 16.20 -0.15
CA THR A 100 5.94 14.79 0.26
C THR A 100 5.53 13.85 -0.86
N TYR A 101 4.43 14.14 -1.56
CA TYR A 101 4.00 13.35 -2.71
C TYR A 101 5.02 13.38 -3.86
N GLN A 102 5.57 14.55 -4.18
CA GLN A 102 6.64 14.67 -5.18
C GLN A 102 7.90 13.92 -4.76
N ASN A 103 8.26 13.98 -3.48
CA ASN A 103 9.40 13.26 -2.90
C ASN A 103 9.22 11.74 -2.95
N ALA A 104 7.98 11.25 -2.85
CA ALA A 104 7.63 9.85 -3.09
C ALA A 104 7.58 9.47 -4.59
N GLY A 105 7.69 10.44 -5.50
CA GLY A 105 7.69 10.22 -6.94
C GLY A 105 6.33 10.38 -7.64
N LEU A 106 5.30 10.90 -6.97
CA LEU A 106 4.03 11.22 -7.62
C LEU A 106 4.21 12.42 -8.56
N SER A 107 3.55 12.38 -9.73
CA SER A 107 3.64 13.42 -10.76
C SER A 107 5.07 13.71 -11.23
N LYS A 108 5.98 12.73 -11.08
CA LYS A 108 7.32 12.73 -11.70
C LYS A 108 7.40 11.66 -12.78
N PRO A 109 8.12 11.88 -13.88
CA PRO A 109 8.45 10.85 -14.84
C PRO A 109 9.00 9.58 -14.17
N THR A 110 8.72 8.43 -14.76
CA THR A 110 9.26 7.13 -14.33
C THR A 110 10.57 6.79 -15.04
N ASP A 111 10.87 7.47 -16.14
CA ASP A 111 12.12 7.43 -16.90
C ASP A 111 12.51 6.01 -17.35
N LEU A 112 11.52 5.15 -17.62
CA LEU A 112 11.79 3.79 -18.13
C LEU A 112 12.01 3.77 -19.65
N GLY A 113 11.72 4.86 -20.34
CA GLY A 113 11.82 4.95 -21.80
C GLY A 113 10.72 4.16 -22.54
N LEU A 114 9.63 3.82 -21.83
CA LEU A 114 8.50 3.10 -22.42
C LEU A 114 7.55 4.06 -23.15
N ILE A 115 7.00 3.60 -24.28
CA ILE A 115 6.05 4.41 -25.05
C ILE A 115 4.76 4.57 -24.24
N GLY A 116 4.31 5.82 -24.11
CA GLY A 116 3.03 6.15 -23.49
C GLY A 116 3.07 6.30 -21.97
N GLU A 117 4.25 6.37 -21.35
CA GLU A 117 4.37 6.72 -19.93
C GLU A 117 3.62 8.02 -19.63
N GLN A 118 2.66 7.94 -18.71
CA GLN A 118 1.91 9.10 -18.24
C GLN A 118 2.48 9.61 -16.92
N VAL A 119 2.40 10.92 -16.75
CA VAL A 119 2.69 11.59 -15.50
C VAL A 119 1.35 12.01 -14.91
N GLY A 120 0.98 11.43 -13.76
CA GLY A 120 -0.24 11.80 -13.05
C GLY A 120 -0.27 13.28 -12.62
N ILE A 121 -1.43 13.75 -12.17
CA ILE A 121 -1.69 15.16 -11.82
C ILE A 121 -1.58 15.35 -10.31
N LEU A 122 -0.78 16.32 -9.86
CA LEU A 122 -0.67 16.69 -8.43
C LEU A 122 -1.08 18.14 -8.14
N ASN A 123 -1.04 19.03 -9.14
CA ASN A 123 -1.30 20.46 -8.97
C ASN A 123 -0.46 21.12 -7.86
N ALA A 124 0.78 20.67 -7.67
CA ALA A 124 1.65 21.06 -6.55
C ALA A 124 1.93 22.58 -6.48
N ASN A 125 2.01 23.26 -7.63
CA ASN A 125 2.35 24.69 -7.72
C ASN A 125 1.14 25.63 -7.57
N ARG A 126 -0.02 25.09 -7.21
CA ARG A 126 -1.25 25.88 -7.06
C ARG A 126 -1.12 26.91 -5.94
N LYS A 127 -1.36 28.18 -6.27
CA LYS A 127 -1.22 29.32 -5.34
C LYS A 127 -2.31 29.41 -4.27
N ARG A 128 -3.54 28.96 -4.58
CA ARG A 128 -4.71 29.06 -3.70
C ARG A 128 -5.35 27.69 -3.51
N TRP A 129 -5.51 27.28 -2.25
CA TRP A 129 -6.13 26.02 -1.87
C TRP A 129 -7.32 26.30 -0.97
N ALA A 130 -8.50 25.79 -1.33
CA ALA A 130 -9.62 25.74 -0.41
C ALA A 130 -9.40 24.60 0.61
N ASP A 131 -9.96 24.73 1.81
CA ASP A 131 -9.79 23.72 2.85
C ASP A 131 -10.36 22.36 2.45
N ILE A 132 -11.48 22.34 1.72
CA ILE A 132 -12.03 21.11 1.17
C ILE A 132 -11.05 20.41 0.21
N GLU A 133 -10.28 21.16 -0.57
CA GLU A 133 -9.29 20.61 -1.50
C GLU A 133 -8.08 20.05 -0.75
N ARG A 134 -7.64 20.74 0.31
CA ARG A 134 -6.59 20.27 1.21
C ARG A 134 -6.98 18.95 1.88
N ALA A 135 -8.25 18.82 2.26
CA ALA A 135 -8.79 17.58 2.82
C ALA A 135 -8.84 16.47 1.76
N THR A 136 -9.40 16.73 0.57
CA THR A 136 -9.57 15.69 -0.47
C THR A 136 -8.25 15.08 -0.92
N VAL A 137 -7.19 15.89 -1.09
CA VAL A 137 -5.87 15.37 -1.47
C VAL A 137 -5.22 14.52 -0.38
N ALA A 138 -5.60 14.72 0.89
CA ALA A 138 -5.09 13.93 2.01
C ALA A 138 -5.60 12.47 2.00
N TYR A 139 -6.78 12.24 1.42
CA TYR A 139 -7.31 10.90 1.19
C TYR A 139 -7.37 10.54 -0.30
N GLY A 140 -6.56 11.23 -1.12
CA GLY A 140 -6.17 10.82 -2.48
C GLY A 140 -7.14 11.17 -3.61
N TYR A 141 -7.98 12.20 -3.42
CA TYR A 141 -8.87 12.75 -4.46
C TYR A 141 -8.40 14.13 -4.93
N GLY A 142 -8.60 14.43 -6.21
CA GLY A 142 -8.08 15.64 -6.87
C GLY A 142 -6.62 15.53 -7.32
N ILE A 143 -6.04 14.33 -7.21
CA ILE A 143 -4.71 13.97 -7.72
C ILE A 143 -4.79 12.63 -8.44
N THR A 144 -3.93 12.40 -9.43
CA THR A 144 -3.86 11.12 -10.13
C THR A 144 -2.43 10.59 -10.17
N ALA A 145 -2.30 9.27 -10.31
CA ALA A 145 -1.03 8.58 -10.41
C ALA A 145 -1.18 7.31 -11.26
N THR A 146 -0.08 6.86 -11.87
CA THR A 146 -0.03 5.54 -12.50
C THR A 146 0.22 4.44 -11.45
N PRO A 147 -0.12 3.16 -11.73
CA PRO A 147 0.18 2.07 -10.80
C PRO A 147 1.67 1.99 -10.47
N LEU A 148 2.52 2.23 -11.47
CA LEU A 148 3.96 2.24 -11.32
C LEU A 148 4.46 3.36 -10.40
N GLN A 149 3.88 4.57 -10.47
CA GLN A 149 4.22 5.66 -9.56
C GLN A 149 3.88 5.31 -8.10
N ILE A 150 2.74 4.63 -7.85
CA ILE A 150 2.38 4.15 -6.51
C ILE A 150 3.34 3.06 -6.04
N ALA A 151 3.74 2.13 -6.92
CA ALA A 151 4.73 1.11 -6.58
C ALA A 151 6.07 1.73 -6.18
N ARG A 152 6.55 2.75 -6.91
CA ARG A 152 7.75 3.52 -6.54
C ARG A 152 7.61 4.23 -5.19
N ALA A 153 6.44 4.81 -4.92
CA ALA A 153 6.16 5.45 -3.64
C ALA A 153 6.25 4.45 -2.48
N TYR A 154 5.69 3.25 -2.64
CA TYR A 154 5.79 2.18 -1.63
C TYR A 154 7.19 1.56 -1.55
N ALA A 155 7.93 1.48 -2.65
CA ALA A 155 9.34 1.11 -2.62
C ALA A 155 10.19 2.12 -1.82
N THR A 156 9.84 3.41 -1.88
CA THR A 156 10.46 4.47 -1.06
C THR A 156 10.12 4.34 0.42
N VAL A 157 8.90 3.86 0.75
CA VAL A 157 8.52 3.54 2.13
C VAL A 157 9.27 2.29 2.63
N GLY A 158 9.33 1.24 1.80
CA GLY A 158 10.03 -0.01 2.13
C GLY A 158 11.53 0.16 2.29
N SER A 159 12.14 1.12 1.59
CA SER A 159 13.54 1.51 1.78
C SER A 159 13.78 2.45 2.97
N PHE A 160 12.78 2.60 3.85
CA PHE A 160 12.78 3.51 4.99
C PHE A 160 13.14 4.96 4.63
N GLY A 161 12.55 5.45 3.54
CA GLY A 161 12.61 6.86 3.14
C GLY A 161 13.65 7.17 2.07
N VAL A 162 14.18 6.17 1.36
CA VAL A 162 15.17 6.36 0.29
C VAL A 162 14.52 6.17 -1.08
N TYR A 163 14.35 7.27 -1.80
CA TYR A 163 13.86 7.26 -3.18
C TYR A 163 14.93 6.71 -4.12
N ARG A 164 14.55 5.81 -5.02
CA ARG A 164 15.44 5.25 -6.06
C ARG A 164 14.80 5.36 -7.45
N PRO A 165 15.60 5.55 -8.51
CA PRO A 165 15.11 5.45 -9.88
C PRO A 165 14.62 4.03 -10.17
N LEU A 166 13.67 3.90 -11.10
CA LEU A 166 13.17 2.61 -11.56
C LEU A 166 14.02 2.10 -12.73
N SER A 167 14.01 0.80 -12.96
CA SER A 167 14.58 0.18 -14.16
C SER A 167 13.78 -1.04 -14.56
N ILE A 168 13.66 -1.25 -15.87
CA ILE A 168 13.16 -2.50 -16.49
C ILE A 168 14.31 -3.37 -17.03
N THR A 169 15.52 -2.83 -17.06
CA THR A 169 16.75 -3.58 -17.35
C THR A 169 17.46 -3.92 -16.04
N LYS A 170 18.22 -5.02 -16.05
CA LYS A 170 18.98 -5.45 -14.87
C LYS A 170 19.98 -4.34 -14.48
N VAL A 171 20.05 -4.06 -13.19
CA VAL A 171 21.00 -3.11 -12.59
C VAL A 171 21.87 -3.85 -11.59
N ASP A 172 23.16 -3.52 -11.57
CA ASP A 172 24.08 -4.08 -10.59
C ASP A 172 24.07 -3.23 -9.31
N PRO A 173 23.90 -3.82 -8.12
CA PRO A 173 23.97 -3.10 -6.86
C PRO A 173 25.39 -2.53 -6.59
N PRO A 174 25.49 -1.43 -5.80
CA PRO A 174 24.41 -0.71 -5.16
C PRO A 174 23.77 0.35 -6.07
N VAL A 175 22.43 0.42 -6.06
CA VAL A 175 21.70 1.55 -6.66
C VAL A 175 21.60 2.66 -5.63
N ILE A 176 22.40 3.71 -5.83
CA ILE A 176 22.39 4.91 -4.98
C ILE A 176 21.02 5.60 -5.11
N GLY A 177 20.42 5.87 -3.95
CA GLY A 177 19.16 6.59 -3.84
C GLY A 177 19.32 7.92 -3.12
N LYS A 178 18.24 8.70 -3.08
CA LYS A 178 18.16 9.95 -2.33
C LYS A 178 17.29 9.76 -1.10
N ARG A 179 17.80 10.08 0.09
CA ARG A 179 16.95 10.15 1.29
C ARG A 179 15.98 11.31 1.15
N VAL A 180 14.69 10.99 1.20
CA VAL A 180 13.60 11.96 1.06
C VAL A 180 12.69 12.02 2.29
N PHE A 181 12.69 10.97 3.11
CA PHE A 181 11.97 10.92 4.39
C PHE A 181 12.90 10.50 5.53
N SER A 182 12.56 10.92 6.74
CA SER A 182 13.22 10.46 7.96
C SER A 182 13.10 8.95 8.10
N GLU A 183 14.22 8.27 8.35
CA GLU A 183 14.24 6.81 8.52
C GLU A 183 13.38 6.38 9.69
N LYS A 184 13.53 7.06 10.83
CA LYS A 184 12.81 6.78 12.07
C LYS A 184 11.30 6.85 11.86
N ILE A 185 10.83 7.96 11.28
CA ILE A 185 9.39 8.16 11.03
C ILE A 185 8.90 7.16 9.99
N THR A 186 9.68 6.87 8.95
CA THR A 186 9.26 5.90 7.92
C THR A 186 9.14 4.49 8.50
N LYS A 187 10.04 4.09 9.40
CA LYS A 187 9.94 2.82 10.15
C LYS A 187 8.67 2.75 11.01
N ASP A 188 8.30 3.85 11.68
CA ASP A 188 7.03 3.92 12.41
C ASP A 188 5.83 3.71 11.47
N ILE A 189 5.84 4.33 10.29
CA ILE A 189 4.80 4.18 9.27
C ILE A 189 4.73 2.73 8.74
N VAL A 190 5.88 2.09 8.50
CA VAL A 190 5.95 0.67 8.12
C VAL A 190 5.29 -0.21 9.19
N GLY A 191 5.59 0.03 10.47
CA GLY A 191 4.95 -0.69 11.57
C GLY A 191 3.44 -0.45 11.66
N ILE A 192 2.95 0.75 11.34
CA ILE A 192 1.50 1.00 11.27
C ILE A 192 0.87 0.25 10.08
N LEU A 193 1.53 0.22 8.91
CA LEU A 193 1.05 -0.52 7.74
C LEU A 193 0.92 -2.02 8.01
N GLU A 194 1.79 -2.59 8.85
CA GLU A 194 1.64 -3.96 9.35
C GLU A 194 0.33 -4.14 10.11
N LYS A 195 0.00 -3.22 11.02
CA LYS A 195 -1.28 -3.26 11.75
C LYS A 195 -2.50 -3.17 10.83
N VAL A 196 -2.38 -2.43 9.72
CA VAL A 196 -3.43 -2.40 8.67
C VAL A 196 -3.62 -3.78 8.05
N ALA A 197 -2.53 -4.50 7.76
CA ALA A 197 -2.59 -5.84 7.20
C ALA A 197 -3.17 -6.85 8.20
N ILE A 198 -2.73 -6.83 9.46
CA ILE A 198 -3.25 -7.71 10.52
C ILE A 198 -4.76 -7.53 10.68
N LYS A 199 -5.24 -6.28 10.63
CA LYS A 199 -6.67 -5.99 10.70
C LYS A 199 -7.43 -6.52 9.49
N ASN A 200 -6.83 -6.50 8.31
CA ASN A 200 -7.40 -7.08 7.09
C ASN A 200 -6.78 -8.45 6.78
N LYS A 201 -7.28 -9.50 7.44
CA LYS A 201 -6.80 -10.89 7.29
C LYS A 201 -6.62 -11.35 5.83
N ARG A 202 -7.41 -10.81 4.89
CA ARG A 202 -7.31 -11.11 3.44
C ARG A 202 -6.01 -10.64 2.80
N ALA A 203 -5.28 -9.70 3.41
CA ALA A 203 -3.99 -9.20 2.94
C ALA A 203 -2.79 -9.94 3.54
N MET A 204 -3.00 -10.76 4.59
CA MET A 204 -1.93 -11.47 5.29
C MET A 204 -1.26 -12.49 4.39
N VAL A 205 0.05 -12.68 4.57
CA VAL A 205 0.85 -13.66 3.84
C VAL A 205 1.40 -14.66 4.85
N GLU A 206 1.14 -15.94 4.63
CA GLU A 206 1.61 -17.00 5.54
C GLU A 206 3.14 -17.01 5.68
N GLY A 207 3.63 -16.99 6.91
CA GLY A 207 5.06 -16.94 7.23
C GLY A 207 5.73 -15.57 7.10
N TYR A 208 5.00 -14.53 6.67
CA TYR A 208 5.58 -13.20 6.48
C TYR A 208 4.72 -12.09 7.09
N ARG A 209 5.39 -11.17 7.78
CA ARG A 209 4.83 -9.90 8.19
C ARG A 209 4.77 -9.01 6.96
N VAL A 210 3.59 -8.44 6.70
CA VAL A 210 3.33 -7.61 5.52
C VAL A 210 2.70 -6.30 5.94
N GLY A 211 3.06 -5.22 5.25
CA GLY A 211 2.50 -3.90 5.48
C GLY A 211 1.71 -3.46 4.26
N VAL A 212 0.42 -3.12 4.44
CA VAL A 212 -0.44 -2.77 3.30
C VAL A 212 -1.28 -1.53 3.56
N LYS A 213 -1.71 -0.90 2.47
CA LYS A 213 -2.83 0.02 2.45
C LYS A 213 -3.77 -0.35 1.34
N THR A 214 -5.01 -0.60 1.72
CA THR A 214 -6.11 -0.82 0.78
C THR A 214 -6.84 0.50 0.53
N GLY A 215 -7.41 0.63 -0.66
CA GLY A 215 -8.33 1.71 -0.97
C GLY A 215 -9.29 1.36 -2.09
N THR A 216 -10.30 2.21 -2.18
CA THR A 216 -11.33 2.17 -3.21
C THR A 216 -11.51 3.60 -3.69
N ALA A 217 -11.35 3.85 -4.97
CA ALA A 217 -11.63 5.14 -5.59
C ALA A 217 -12.82 5.02 -6.53
N ARG A 218 -13.65 6.07 -6.60
CA ARG A 218 -14.67 6.17 -7.65
C ARG A 218 -14.00 6.54 -8.96
N LYS A 219 -14.47 5.95 -10.06
CA LYS A 219 -13.97 6.28 -11.39
C LYS A 219 -14.54 7.61 -11.85
N ILE A 220 -13.72 8.32 -12.61
CA ILE A 220 -14.11 9.52 -13.33
C ILE A 220 -14.23 9.14 -14.82
N GLU A 221 -15.39 9.41 -15.41
CA GLU A 221 -15.65 9.29 -16.85
C GLU A 221 -16.19 10.65 -17.32
N ASN A 222 -15.61 11.22 -18.37
CA ASN A 222 -15.99 12.53 -18.92
C ASN A 222 -16.06 13.65 -17.85
N GLY A 223 -15.10 13.67 -16.92
CA GLY A 223 -15.02 14.67 -15.84
C GLY A 223 -15.99 14.47 -14.67
N HIS A 224 -16.80 13.41 -14.69
CA HIS A 224 -17.81 13.14 -13.66
C HIS A 224 -17.56 11.80 -12.97
N TYR A 225 -17.85 11.73 -11.67
CA TYR A 225 -17.82 10.47 -10.94
C TYR A 225 -18.96 9.57 -11.40
N VAL A 226 -18.62 8.33 -11.77
CA VAL A 226 -19.60 7.29 -12.12
C VAL A 226 -19.67 6.23 -11.03
N ASN A 227 -20.74 5.43 -11.01
CA ASN A 227 -20.89 4.31 -10.07
C ASN A 227 -20.04 3.09 -10.48
N LYS A 228 -18.76 3.33 -10.73
CA LYS A 228 -17.74 2.32 -11.01
C LYS A 228 -16.55 2.60 -10.09
N TYR A 229 -15.86 1.55 -9.68
CA TYR A 229 -14.82 1.65 -8.65
C TYR A 229 -13.49 1.11 -9.14
N VAL A 230 -12.42 1.63 -8.58
CA VAL A 230 -11.08 1.06 -8.68
C VAL A 230 -10.70 0.56 -7.29
N ALA A 231 -10.51 -0.74 -7.16
CA ALA A 231 -10.09 -1.40 -5.94
C ALA A 231 -8.58 -1.62 -5.98
N PHE A 232 -7.85 -1.18 -4.96
CA PHE A 232 -6.40 -1.31 -4.95
C PHE A 232 -5.83 -1.64 -3.58
N THR A 233 -4.72 -2.37 -3.60
CA THR A 233 -3.88 -2.69 -2.45
C THR A 233 -2.44 -2.42 -2.83
N ALA A 234 -1.79 -1.56 -2.05
CA ALA A 234 -0.36 -1.28 -2.16
C ALA A 234 0.32 -1.72 -0.87
N GLY A 235 1.51 -2.31 -0.95
CA GLY A 235 2.18 -2.81 0.23
C GLY A 235 3.62 -3.23 0.01
N ILE A 236 4.25 -3.60 1.11
CA ILE A 236 5.65 -3.99 1.21
C ILE A 236 5.81 -5.25 2.07
N ALA A 237 6.84 -6.05 1.78
CA ALA A 237 7.18 -7.23 2.54
C ALA A 237 8.64 -7.67 2.33
N PRO A 238 9.24 -8.41 3.29
CA PRO A 238 8.79 -8.57 4.67
C PRO A 238 8.85 -7.26 5.48
N ILE A 239 8.32 -7.19 6.71
CA ILE A 239 8.33 -5.92 7.48
C ILE A 239 9.68 -5.69 8.17
N SER A 240 10.34 -6.77 8.59
CA SER A 240 11.67 -6.72 9.21
C SER A 240 12.75 -6.14 8.28
N ASP A 241 12.75 -6.54 7.01
CA ASP A 241 13.64 -6.06 5.96
C ASP A 241 12.90 -6.06 4.60
N PRO A 242 12.20 -4.96 4.23
CA PRO A 242 11.39 -4.94 3.01
C PRO A 242 12.19 -5.16 1.73
N ARG A 243 11.85 -6.23 1.00
CA ARG A 243 12.49 -6.61 -0.28
C ARG A 243 11.64 -6.29 -1.50
N TYR A 244 10.32 -6.26 -1.34
CA TYR A 244 9.37 -6.04 -2.43
C TYR A 244 8.38 -4.94 -2.08
N ALA A 245 8.04 -4.13 -3.08
CA ALA A 245 6.86 -3.27 -3.09
C ALA A 245 5.93 -3.74 -4.20
N LEU A 246 4.66 -3.95 -3.88
CA LEU A 246 3.65 -4.48 -4.79
C LEU A 246 2.40 -3.59 -4.77
N VAL A 247 1.84 -3.37 -5.95
CA VAL A 247 0.55 -2.72 -6.13
C VAL A 247 -0.33 -3.64 -6.97
N VAL A 248 -1.51 -3.96 -6.46
CA VAL A 248 -2.55 -4.66 -7.20
C VAL A 248 -3.73 -3.72 -7.37
N LEU A 249 -4.19 -3.57 -8.60
CA LEU A 249 -5.32 -2.73 -8.96
C LEU A 249 -6.33 -3.54 -9.79
N ILE A 250 -7.57 -3.55 -9.33
CA ILE A 250 -8.71 -4.18 -10.00
C ILE A 250 -9.68 -3.07 -10.42
N ASN A 251 -9.85 -2.92 -11.73
CA ASN A 251 -10.65 -1.87 -12.34
C ASN A 251 -12.08 -2.37 -12.58
N ASP A 252 -13.06 -1.66 -12.04
CA ASP A 252 -14.49 -1.91 -12.20
C ASP A 252 -14.92 -3.34 -11.82
N PRO A 253 -14.67 -3.81 -10.58
CA PRO A 253 -15.13 -5.13 -10.13
C PRO A 253 -16.67 -5.18 -10.09
N LYS A 254 -17.26 -6.23 -10.68
CA LYS A 254 -18.73 -6.37 -10.85
C LYS A 254 -19.37 -7.52 -10.07
N ALA A 255 -18.56 -8.40 -9.47
CA ALA A 255 -19.04 -9.62 -8.82
C ALA A 255 -19.48 -9.42 -7.35
N GLY A 256 -20.13 -8.29 -7.04
CA GLY A 256 -20.65 -7.97 -5.70
C GLY A 256 -19.69 -7.15 -4.83
N GLU A 257 -18.58 -7.73 -4.36
CA GLU A 257 -17.59 -6.99 -3.57
C GLU A 257 -16.80 -5.99 -4.44
N TYR A 258 -16.64 -4.76 -3.98
CA TYR A 258 -15.88 -3.71 -4.69
C TYR A 258 -14.81 -3.01 -3.84
N TYR A 259 -14.73 -3.32 -2.54
CA TYR A 259 -13.73 -2.71 -1.68
C TYR A 259 -12.33 -3.27 -1.94
N GLY A 260 -11.30 -2.41 -1.96
CA GLY A 260 -9.90 -2.83 -2.14
C GLY A 260 -9.46 -3.96 -1.20
N GLY A 261 -9.85 -3.87 0.06
CA GLY A 261 -9.54 -4.89 1.06
C GLY A 261 -10.24 -6.23 0.88
N ALA A 262 -11.29 -6.26 0.06
CA ALA A 262 -12.01 -7.48 -0.28
C ALA A 262 -11.52 -8.09 -1.60
N VAL A 263 -11.37 -7.26 -2.63
CA VAL A 263 -11.11 -7.70 -4.00
C VAL A 263 -9.62 -7.80 -4.31
N SER A 264 -8.85 -6.75 -4.01
CA SER A 264 -7.43 -6.67 -4.41
C SER A 264 -6.47 -7.25 -3.36
N ALA A 265 -6.85 -7.28 -2.09
CA ALA A 265 -6.00 -7.78 -1.01
C ALA A 265 -5.67 -9.28 -1.09
N PRO A 266 -6.62 -10.20 -1.40
CA PRO A 266 -6.29 -11.61 -1.59
C PRO A 266 -5.31 -11.84 -2.75
N VAL A 267 -5.48 -11.09 -3.83
CA VAL A 267 -4.58 -11.16 -5.00
C VAL A 267 -3.18 -10.65 -4.63
N PHE A 268 -3.09 -9.57 -3.85
CA PHE A 268 -1.83 -9.09 -3.28
C PHE A 268 -1.15 -10.17 -2.43
N SER A 269 -1.89 -10.80 -1.51
CA SER A 269 -1.35 -11.84 -0.63
C SER A 269 -0.74 -13.00 -1.43
N ASN A 270 -1.47 -13.51 -2.43
CA ASN A 270 -1.00 -14.61 -3.26
C ASN A 270 0.26 -14.27 -4.05
N ILE A 271 0.29 -13.10 -4.71
CA ILE A 271 1.45 -12.68 -5.52
C ILE A 271 2.66 -12.43 -4.62
N MET A 272 2.48 -11.72 -3.50
CA MET A 272 3.56 -11.41 -2.58
C MET A 272 4.14 -12.68 -1.94
N GLY A 273 3.27 -13.60 -1.48
CA GLY A 273 3.70 -14.88 -0.92
C GLY A 273 4.42 -15.78 -1.91
N TYR A 274 4.00 -15.77 -3.18
CA TYR A 274 4.73 -16.46 -4.24
C TYR A 274 6.10 -15.82 -4.47
N ALA A 275 6.16 -14.48 -4.63
CA ALA A 275 7.42 -13.77 -4.88
C ALA A 275 8.46 -13.99 -3.77
N LEU A 276 8.04 -13.91 -2.51
CA LEU A 276 8.93 -14.13 -1.36
C LEU A 276 9.48 -15.55 -1.32
N ARG A 277 8.61 -16.56 -1.47
CA ARG A 277 9.03 -17.98 -1.46
C ARG A 277 9.89 -18.35 -2.67
N ALA A 278 9.51 -17.88 -3.86
CA ALA A 278 10.26 -18.14 -5.09
C ALA A 278 11.68 -17.55 -5.08
N ASN A 279 11.91 -16.51 -4.27
CA ASN A 279 13.22 -15.88 -4.10
C ASN A 279 13.91 -16.27 -2.79
N ALA A 280 13.44 -17.34 -2.12
CA ALA A 280 14.01 -17.86 -0.87
C ALA A 280 14.21 -16.79 0.22
N ILE A 281 13.30 -15.81 0.31
CA ILE A 281 13.34 -14.81 1.38
C ILE A 281 13.01 -15.51 2.71
N PRO A 282 13.78 -15.29 3.79
CA PRO A 282 13.45 -15.86 5.09
C PRO A 282 12.10 -15.35 5.61
N GLN A 283 11.36 -16.24 6.25
CA GLN A 283 10.15 -15.89 6.99
C GLN A 283 10.49 -14.99 8.17
N ASP A 284 9.64 -13.99 8.45
CA ASP A 284 9.81 -13.04 9.56
C ASP A 284 8.59 -12.94 10.47
N ALA A 285 7.56 -13.75 10.21
CA ALA A 285 6.50 -14.00 11.17
C ALA A 285 6.88 -15.20 12.04
N GLU A 286 6.61 -15.12 13.34
CA GLU A 286 6.71 -16.29 14.21
C GLU A 286 5.77 -17.39 13.69
N ALA A 287 6.25 -18.63 13.71
CA ALA A 287 5.39 -19.77 13.43
C ALA A 287 4.24 -19.72 14.44
N ALA A 288 2.99 -19.66 13.94
CA ALA A 288 1.84 -19.83 14.82
C ALA A 288 2.06 -21.15 15.58
N GLU A 289 2.22 -21.09 16.91
CA GLU A 289 2.30 -22.28 17.72
C GLU A 289 1.04 -23.11 17.42
N ASN A 290 1.20 -24.19 16.67
CA ASN A 290 0.19 -25.20 16.51
C ASN A 290 -0.10 -25.76 17.91
N THR A 291 -1.14 -25.24 18.57
CA THR A 291 -1.63 -25.70 19.87
C THR A 291 -2.34 -27.05 19.76
N THR A 292 -1.77 -27.96 18.98
CA THR A 292 -2.20 -29.35 18.74
C THR A 292 -0.99 -30.24 18.45
N THR A 293 0.09 -30.12 19.20
CA THR A 293 0.95 -31.28 19.48
C THR A 293 0.45 -31.96 20.75
N LYS A 294 -0.63 -32.75 20.63
CA LYS A 294 -0.75 -33.91 21.51
C LYS A 294 0.49 -34.74 21.25
N SER A 295 1.39 -34.79 22.23
CA SER A 295 2.55 -35.67 22.23
C SER A 295 2.08 -37.11 22.04
N ALA A 296 2.11 -37.61 20.81
CA ALA A 296 2.09 -39.03 20.56
C ALA A 296 3.46 -39.55 21.03
N LYS A 297 3.54 -40.00 22.29
CA LYS A 297 4.67 -40.80 22.76
C LYS A 297 4.77 -42.02 21.85
N ARG A 298 5.75 -42.00 20.94
CA ARG A 298 6.20 -43.20 20.22
C ARG A 298 6.88 -44.09 21.26
N ILE A 299 6.17 -45.08 21.78
CA ILE A 299 6.79 -46.16 22.55
C ILE A 299 7.58 -47.00 21.53
N VAL A 300 8.90 -46.89 21.58
CA VAL A 300 9.80 -47.78 20.86
C VAL A 300 9.99 -49.01 21.74
N TYR A 301 9.44 -50.16 21.33
CA TYR A 301 9.80 -51.43 21.92
C TYR A 301 11.19 -51.81 21.41
N ILE A 302 12.18 -51.73 22.30
CA ILE A 302 13.51 -52.31 22.07
C ILE A 302 13.39 -53.79 22.44
N GLY A 303 13.58 -54.67 21.45
CA GLY A 303 13.52 -56.11 21.63
C GLY A 303 14.64 -56.61 22.54
N GLU A 304 14.29 -57.40 23.55
CA GLU A 304 15.27 -58.12 24.37
C GLU A 304 15.87 -59.28 23.57
N HIS A 305 17.16 -59.16 23.27
CA HIS A 305 18.00 -60.29 22.92
C HIS A 305 18.09 -61.26 24.11
N LYS A 306 17.41 -62.41 24.02
CA LYS A 306 17.77 -63.58 24.83
C LYS A 306 18.91 -64.32 24.13
N ASN A 307 20.07 -64.28 24.79
CA ASN A 307 21.19 -65.15 24.49
C ASN A 307 21.23 -66.27 25.55
N GLN A 308 21.75 -67.45 25.13
CA GLN A 308 22.09 -68.66 25.91
C GLN A 308 20.98 -69.73 26.02
N LYS A 309 21.23 -71.04 25.86
CA LYS A 309 22.41 -71.86 25.56
C LYS A 309 21.97 -73.35 25.43
N VAL A 310 22.78 -74.16 24.75
CA VAL A 310 23.03 -75.61 24.94
C VAL A 310 21.91 -76.60 24.52
N ASN A 311 22.15 -77.33 23.43
CA ASN A 311 22.54 -78.75 23.44
C ASN A 311 23.35 -79.06 22.17
#